data_AF-A0A1M7C3P2-F1
#
_entry.id   AF-A0A1M7C3P2-F1
#
_cell.length_a   1.000
_cell.length_b   1.000
_cell.length_c   1.000
_cell.angle_alpha   90.00
_cell.angle_beta   90.00
_cell.angle_gamma   90.00
#
_symmetry.space_group_name_H-M   'P 1'
#
loop_
_entity.id
_entity.type
_entity.pdbx_description
1 polymer ?
#
loop_
_entity_poly.entity_id
_entity_poly.type
_entity_poly.pdbx_seq_one_letter_code
_entity_poly.pdbx_strand_id
1 'polypeptide(L)'
;MIFDKIFLDDREFEVEGQLRIKEADEVKLIFEDLNLGTYLKELHHEDKTIDHLVIKNVEETRYDTKDVTLTHITIDGKHYHATFK
;
A
#
# COMPACT_ATOMS: atom_id res chain seq x y z
N MET A 1 1.31 12.21 3.79
CA MET A 1 0.59 12.70 2.59
C MET A 1 -0.72 11.93 2.48
N ILE A 2 -1.73 12.47 1.81
CA ILE A 2 -2.99 11.75 1.56
C ILE A 2 -2.90 11.13 0.17
N PHE A 3 -3.48 9.95 -0.01
CA PHE A 3 -3.67 9.30 -1.31
C PHE A 3 -5.14 8.91 -1.45
N ASP A 4 -5.59 8.72 -2.69
CA ASP A 4 -6.94 8.23 -3.02
C ASP A 4 -6.92 7.02 -3.97
N LYS A 5 -5.73 6.63 -4.45
CA LYS A 5 -5.58 5.52 -5.37
C LYS A 5 -4.24 4.79 -5.18
N ILE A 6 -4.29 3.47 -5.21
CA ILE A 6 -3.12 2.59 -5.15
C ILE A 6 -3.16 1.64 -6.35
N PHE A 7 -2.01 1.49 -7.00
CA PHE A 7 -1.76 0.45 -8.00
C PHE A 7 -0.73 -0.54 -7.43
N LEU A 8 -1.10 -1.81 -7.47
CA LEU A 8 -0.26 -2.96 -7.09
C LEU A 8 -0.21 -3.88 -8.29
N ASP A 9 0.90 -3.87 -9.02
CA ASP A 9 1.05 -4.53 -10.32
C ASP A 9 -0.07 -4.11 -11.28
N ASP A 10 -0.87 -5.07 -11.75
CA ASP A 10 -2.01 -4.86 -12.65
C ASP A 10 -3.34 -4.54 -11.90
N ARG A 11 -3.30 -4.39 -10.57
CA ARG A 11 -4.51 -4.12 -9.76
C ARG A 11 -4.59 -2.68 -9.30
N GLU A 12 -5.76 -2.08 -9.51
CA GLU A 12 -6.09 -0.73 -9.07
C GLU A 12 -7.07 -0.78 -7.90
N PHE A 13 -6.82 0.05 -6.88
CA PHE A 13 -7.69 0.23 -5.72
C PHE A 13 -7.97 1.72 -5.53
N GLU A 14 -9.24 2.10 -5.60
CA GLU A 14 -9.72 3.43 -5.18
C GLU A 14 -9.96 3.42 -3.68
N VAL A 15 -9.06 4.05 -2.94
CA VAL A 15 -9.05 4.04 -1.48
C VAL A 15 -8.40 5.30 -0.95
N GLU A 16 -9.08 5.97 -0.03
CA GLU A 16 -8.50 7.09 0.70
C GLU A 16 -7.63 6.60 1.85
N GLY A 17 -6.47 7.22 2.01
CA GLY A 17 -5.57 6.88 3.10
C GLY A 17 -4.41 7.84 3.28
N GLN A 18 -3.56 7.51 4.25
CA GLN A 18 -2.35 8.25 4.56
C GLN A 18 -1.12 7.46 4.11
N LEU A 19 -0.30 8.13 3.31
CA LEU A 19 1.04 7.71 2.91
C LEU A 19 2.09 8.33 3.85
N ARG A 20 2.97 7.49 4.40
CA ARG A 20 4.18 7.91 5.12
C ARG A 20 5.40 7.22 4.52
N ILE A 21 6.33 8.01 4.00
CA ILE A 21 7.62 7.53 3.50
C ILE A 21 8.63 7.77 4.62
N LYS A 22 9.39 6.74 5.00
CA LYS A 22 10.44 6.82 6.02
C LYS A 22 11.82 6.75 5.37
N GLU A 23 12.85 6.96 6.18
CA GLU A 23 14.23 6.73 5.77
C GLU A 23 14.45 5.25 5.40
N ALA A 24 15.36 4.99 4.44
CA ALA A 24 15.65 3.67 3.86
C ALA A 24 14.51 3.05 3.03
N ASP A 25 13.77 3.89 2.30
CA ASP A 25 12.76 3.49 1.30
C ASP A 25 11.57 2.68 1.86
N GLU A 26 11.38 2.68 3.19
CA GLU A 26 10.21 2.06 3.83
C GLU A 26 8.97 2.94 3.63
N VAL A 27 7.92 2.34 3.08
CA VAL A 27 6.63 3.01 2.85
C VAL A 27 5.55 2.42 3.71
N LYS A 28 4.87 3.27 4.47
CA LYS A 28 3.72 2.89 5.30
C LYS A 28 2.44 3.51 4.78
N LEU A 29 1.44 2.67 4.56
CA LEU A 29 0.07 3.04 4.19
C LEU A 29 -0.87 2.83 5.36
N ILE A 30 -1.78 3.77 5.56
CA ILE A 30 -2.85 3.70 6.55
C ILE A 30 -4.17 3.98 5.85
N PHE A 31 -5.12 3.05 5.85
CA PHE A 31 -6.36 3.18 5.09
C PHE A 31 -7.49 2.36 5.72
N GLU A 32 -8.74 2.65 5.33
CA GLU A 32 -9.94 1.95 5.81
C GLU A 32 -10.67 1.27 4.62
N ASP A 33 -10.04 0.28 3.99
CA ASP A 33 -10.65 -0.49 2.89
C ASP A 33 -10.48 -2.00 3.10
N LEU A 34 -11.61 -2.72 3.10
CA LEU A 34 -11.63 -4.15 3.37
C LEU A 34 -11.05 -4.97 2.21
N ASN A 35 -11.25 -4.54 0.96
CA ASN A 35 -10.83 -5.29 -0.22
C ASN A 35 -9.31 -5.25 -0.37
N LEU A 36 -8.72 -4.06 -0.32
CA LEU A 36 -7.28 -3.85 -0.29
C LEU A 36 -6.67 -4.53 0.94
N GLY A 37 -7.29 -4.39 2.11
CA GLY A 37 -6.82 -5.01 3.34
C GLY A 37 -6.77 -6.54 3.26
N THR A 38 -7.78 -7.16 2.65
CA THR A 38 -7.83 -8.62 2.43
C THR A 38 -6.78 -9.05 1.41
N TYR A 39 -6.67 -8.34 0.30
CA TYR A 39 -5.68 -8.62 -0.74
C TYR A 39 -4.24 -8.56 -0.19
N LEU A 40 -3.90 -7.51 0.56
CA LEU A 40 -2.57 -7.37 1.14
C LEU A 40 -2.28 -8.46 2.19
N LYS A 41 -3.28 -8.95 2.93
CA LYS A 41 -3.10 -10.07 3.85
C LYS A 41 -2.78 -11.37 3.12
N GLU A 42 -3.46 -11.64 2.01
CA GLU A 42 -3.17 -12.79 1.15
C GLU A 42 -1.76 -12.68 0.56
N LEU A 43 -1.41 -11.50 0.04
CA LEU A 43 -0.09 -11.22 -0.53
C LEU A 43 1.04 -11.43 0.49
N HIS A 44 0.85 -10.97 1.72
CA HIS A 44 1.80 -11.19 2.82
C HIS A 44 1.89 -12.66 3.23
N HIS A 45 0.78 -13.40 3.22
CA HIS A 45 0.78 -14.82 3.57
C HIS A 45 1.49 -15.68 2.51
N GLU A 46 1.43 -15.28 1.25
CA GLU A 46 2.06 -15.97 0.13
C GLU A 46 3.54 -15.56 -0.09
N ASP A 47 4.08 -14.66 0.74
CA ASP A 47 5.44 -14.09 0.64
C ASP A 47 5.76 -13.59 -0.78
N LYS A 48 4.76 -12.96 -1.41
CA LYS A 48 4.86 -12.46 -2.78
C LYS A 48 5.47 -11.07 -2.82
N THR A 49 6.40 -10.89 -3.76
CA THR A 49 6.90 -9.58 -4.16
C THR A 49 5.89 -8.92 -5.11
N ILE A 50 5.77 -7.60 -5.01
CA ILE A 50 5.00 -6.75 -5.91
C ILE A 50 6.02 -6.11 -6.85
N ASP A 51 5.85 -6.34 -8.15
CA ASP A 51 6.75 -5.83 -9.18
C ASP A 51 6.64 -4.30 -9.27
N HIS A 52 5.45 -3.73 -9.06
CA HIS A 52 5.21 -2.30 -9.16
C HIS A 52 4.21 -1.77 -8.14
N LEU A 53 4.63 -0.80 -7.31
CA LEU A 53 3.77 -0.06 -6.39
C LEU A 53 3.70 1.41 -6.80
N VAL A 54 2.51 1.88 -7.15
CA VAL A 54 2.25 3.30 -7.44
C VAL A 54 1.15 3.82 -6.53
N ILE A 55 1.38 4.98 -5.93
CA ILE A 55 0.42 5.65 -5.05
C ILE A 55 0.14 7.02 -5.63
N LYS A 56 -1.14 7.31 -5.81
CA LYS A 56 -1.61 8.56 -6.44
C LYS A 56 -2.57 9.32 -5.52
N ASN A 57 -2.65 10.62 -5.79
CA ASN A 57 -3.62 11.52 -5.23
C ASN A 57 -4.24 12.33 -6.37
N VAL A 58 -5.49 12.04 -6.69
CA VAL A 58 -6.29 12.61 -7.79
C VAL A 58 -5.63 12.36 -9.13
N GLU A 59 -4.75 13.27 -9.57
CA GLU A 59 -3.98 13.14 -10.81
C GLU A 59 -2.46 13.12 -10.59
N GLU A 60 -2.00 13.30 -9.35
CA GLU A 60 -0.58 13.38 -9.01
C GLU A 60 -0.04 12.03 -8.51
N THR A 61 1.07 11.58 -9.11
CA THR A 61 1.80 10.42 -8.59
C THR A 61 2.63 10.84 -7.37
N ARG A 62 2.28 10.30 -6.19
CA ARG A 62 2.93 10.61 -4.90
C ARG A 62 4.11 9.69 -4.61
N TYR A 63 4.06 8.47 -5.12
CA TYR A 63 5.08 7.46 -4.92
C TYR A 63 5.01 6.44 -6.06
N ASP A 64 6.18 6.00 -6.53
CA ASP A 64 6.35 5.05 -7.62
C ASP A 64 7.65 4.28 -7.36
N THR A 65 7.54 2.96 -7.16
CA THR A 65 8.68 2.10 -6.88
C THR A 65 8.46 0.70 -7.43
N LYS A 66 9.56 -0.02 -7.66
CA LYS A 66 9.57 -1.38 -8.20
C LYS A 66 10.16 -2.36 -7.21
N ASP A 67 9.82 -3.63 -7.41
CA ASP A 67 10.38 -4.75 -6.65
C ASP A 67 10.21 -4.60 -5.13
N VAL A 68 9.00 -4.22 -4.69
CA VAL A 68 8.71 -4.02 -3.27
C VAL A 68 8.02 -5.23 -2.64
N THR A 69 8.33 -5.46 -1.37
CA THR A 69 7.74 -6.54 -0.60
C THR A 69 6.90 -5.99 0.53
N LEU A 70 5.70 -6.55 0.72
CA LEU A 70 4.88 -6.24 1.88
C LEU A 70 5.46 -6.93 3.12
N THR A 71 6.21 -6.19 3.91
CA THR A 71 6.90 -6.71 5.10
C THR A 71 5.97 -6.89 6.30
N HIS A 72 4.97 -6.02 6.45
CA HIS A 72 4.03 -6.07 7.57
C HIS A 72 2.65 -5.58 7.16
N ILE A 73 1.60 -6.25 7.67
CA ILE A 73 0.23 -5.76 7.65
C ILE A 73 -0.47 -6.04 8.97
N THR A 74 -1.05 -5.01 9.59
CA THR A 74 -1.85 -5.12 10.81
C THR A 74 -3.14 -4.32 10.72
N ILE A 75 -4.07 -4.57 11.64
CA ILE A 75 -5.31 -3.81 11.78
C ILE A 75 -5.35 -3.19 13.17
N ASP A 76 -5.58 -1.88 13.24
CA ASP A 76 -5.84 -1.14 14.47
C ASP A 76 -7.25 -0.52 14.41
N GLY A 77 -8.20 -1.13 15.10
CA GLY A 77 -9.62 -0.79 14.98
C GLY A 77 -10.15 -1.01 13.56
N LYS A 78 -10.42 0.08 12.83
CA LYS A 78 -10.87 0.07 11.43
C LYS A 78 -9.76 0.36 10.42
N HIS A 79 -8.58 0.75 10.90
CA HIS A 79 -7.48 1.16 10.04
C HIS A 79 -6.54 -0.01 9.79
N TYR A 80 -6.28 -0.27 8.52
CA TYR A 80 -5.20 -1.14 8.07
C TYR A 80 -3.89 -0.37 8.08
N HIS A 81 -2.83 -1.01 8.54
CA HIS A 81 -1.47 -0.50 8.51
C HIS A 81 -0.60 -1.45 7.69
N ALA A 82 -0.23 -1.06 6.48
CA ALA A 82 0.63 -1.84 5.59
C ALA A 82 2.01 -1.19 5.47
N THR A 83 3.08 -1.98 5.51
CA THR A 83 4.47 -1.50 5.37
C THR A 83 5.20 -2.26 4.27
N PHE A 84 5.63 -1.51 3.27
CA PHE A 84 6.37 -1.97 2.10
C PHE A 84 7.84 -1.57 2.22
N LYS A 85 8.73 -2.41 1.68
CA LYS A 85 10.16 -2.16 1.60
C LYS A 85 10.72 -2.74 0.31
#